data_AF-A0A1K2IDE2-F1
#
_entry.id   AF-A0A1K2IDE2-F1
#
_cell.length_a   1.000
_cell.length_b   1.000
_cell.length_c   1.000
_cell.angle_alpha   90.00
_cell.angle_beta   90.00
_cell.angle_gamma   90.00
#
_symmetry.space_group_name_H-M   'P 1'
#
loop_
_entity.id
_entity.type
_entity.pdbx_description
1 polymer ?
#
loop_
_entity_poly.entity_id
_entity_poly.type
_entity_poly.pdbx_seq_one_letter_code
_entity_poly.pdbx_strand_id
1 'polypeptide(L)'
;MKKLFLLLLTAFIFIGCSSDNDTIYDFIGTWSGTYDGSDKGDFNFVVASDGKLTGTMHSTVKDENYVITGNVTDTGDLTGVIGTPSDGDFHGTLTREEKKGSGGWTNSVPTPARAGTWTGEKNK
;
A
#
# COMPACT_ATOMS: atom_id res chain seq x y z
N MET A 1 9.69 58.78 -29.74
CA MET A 1 8.27 58.82 -29.33
C MET A 1 7.69 57.42 -29.47
N LYS A 2 7.03 56.91 -28.41
CA LYS A 2 6.43 55.57 -28.23
C LYS A 2 5.65 55.06 -29.46
N LYS A 3 5.74 53.74 -29.76
CA LYS A 3 4.64 52.73 -29.92
C LYS A 3 5.29 51.32 -29.90
N LEU A 4 5.15 50.56 -28.81
CA LEU A 4 4.21 49.45 -28.61
C LEU A 4 4.39 48.28 -29.59
N PHE A 5 4.99 47.18 -29.13
CA PHE A 5 4.40 45.84 -29.28
C PHE A 5 5.05 44.86 -28.27
N LEU A 6 4.48 44.82 -27.06
CA LEU A 6 4.78 43.81 -26.05
C LEU A 6 3.81 42.66 -26.31
N LEU A 7 4.25 41.59 -27.00
CA LEU A 7 3.37 40.46 -27.28
C LEU A 7 4.19 39.18 -27.43
N LEU A 8 4.35 38.45 -26.33
CA LEU A 8 4.47 36.98 -26.22
C LEU A 8 4.84 36.62 -24.77
N LEU A 9 4.00 37.05 -23.83
CA LEU A 9 3.94 36.48 -22.48
C LEU A 9 2.66 35.67 -22.43
N THR A 10 2.77 34.34 -22.56
CA THR A 10 1.79 33.30 -22.15
C THR A 10 2.33 31.94 -22.62
N ALA A 11 3.58 31.63 -22.26
CA ALA A 11 4.03 30.25 -22.29
C ALA A 11 3.35 29.53 -21.11
N PHE A 12 2.28 28.81 -21.43
CA PHE A 12 1.76 27.62 -20.73
C PHE A 12 2.19 27.47 -19.26
N ILE A 13 1.48 28.17 -18.39
CA ILE A 13 1.38 27.77 -16.98
C ILE A 13 -0.01 27.16 -16.77
N PHE A 14 -0.29 26.07 -17.50
CA PHE A 14 -1.26 25.09 -17.03
C PHE A 14 -0.51 24.11 -16.14
N ILE A 15 0.00 24.61 -15.01
CA ILE A 15 0.17 23.72 -13.86
C ILE A 15 -1.27 23.43 -13.45
N GLY A 16 -1.82 22.37 -14.03
CA GLY A 16 -3.06 21.79 -13.59
C GLY A 16 -2.87 21.44 -12.14
N CYS A 17 -3.35 22.32 -11.26
CA CYS A 17 -3.68 21.96 -9.90
C CYS A 17 -4.86 21.01 -10.06
N SER A 18 -4.58 19.71 -10.29
CA SER A 18 -5.59 18.71 -9.97
C SER A 18 -5.77 18.87 -8.47
N SER A 19 -6.92 19.42 -8.10
CA SER A 19 -7.41 19.30 -6.73
C SER A 19 -7.80 17.84 -6.54
N ASP A 20 -6.81 16.96 -6.59
CA ASP A 20 -6.94 15.58 -6.20
C ASP A 20 -7.03 15.65 -4.69
N ASN A 21 -8.27 15.75 -4.21
CA ASN A 21 -8.54 15.44 -2.82
C ASN A 21 -8.13 13.97 -2.68
N ASP A 22 -6.92 13.72 -2.20
CA ASP A 22 -6.46 12.39 -1.83
C ASP A 22 -7.50 11.80 -0.87
N THR A 23 -8.25 10.82 -1.35
CA THR A 23 -9.31 10.16 -0.58
C THR A 23 -9.00 8.68 -0.45
N ILE A 24 -9.48 8.04 0.62
CA ILE A 24 -9.32 6.60 0.83
C ILE A 24 -9.94 5.75 -0.30
N TYR A 25 -10.85 6.31 -1.12
CA TYR A 25 -11.64 5.59 -2.11
C TYR A 25 -10.82 4.82 -3.15
N ASP A 26 -9.66 5.33 -3.58
CA ASP A 26 -8.82 4.61 -4.54
C ASP A 26 -8.14 3.38 -3.94
N PHE A 27 -8.05 3.29 -2.61
CA PHE A 27 -7.45 2.16 -1.90
C PHE A 27 -8.48 1.12 -1.47
N ILE A 28 -9.78 1.46 -1.36
CA ILE A 28 -10.86 0.54 -0.99
C ILE A 28 -10.92 -0.64 -1.96
N GLY A 29 -11.00 -1.85 -1.42
CA GLY A 29 -11.17 -3.08 -2.19
C GLY A 29 -10.17 -4.16 -1.83
N THR A 30 -10.15 -5.22 -2.62
CA THR A 30 -9.25 -6.35 -2.42
C THR A 30 -7.91 -6.12 -3.08
N TRP A 31 -6.86 -6.38 -2.33
CA TRP A 31 -5.46 -6.40 -2.76
C TRP A 31 -4.91 -7.81 -2.57
N SER A 32 -4.03 -8.21 -3.47
CA SER A 32 -3.32 -9.49 -3.36
C SER A 32 -1.89 -9.36 -3.85
N GLY A 33 -1.03 -10.28 -3.41
CA GLY A 33 0.37 -10.23 -3.74
C GLY A 33 1.17 -11.34 -3.10
N THR A 34 2.48 -11.17 -3.13
CA THR A 34 3.43 -12.13 -2.57
C THR A 34 4.35 -11.45 -1.56
N TYR A 35 4.85 -12.25 -0.63
CA TYR A 35 5.90 -11.86 0.29
C TYR A 35 7.08 -12.84 0.18
N ASP A 36 8.28 -12.33 0.44
CA ASP A 36 9.54 -13.07 0.40
C ASP A 36 10.42 -12.67 1.59
N GLY A 37 11.55 -13.37 1.80
CA GLY A 37 12.50 -13.17 2.88
C GLY A 37 12.87 -14.47 3.58
N SER A 38 12.83 -14.45 4.91
CA SER A 38 13.02 -15.66 5.75
C SER A 38 11.88 -16.69 5.64
N ASP A 39 10.78 -16.30 5.00
CA ASP A 39 9.63 -17.11 4.62
C ASP A 39 9.02 -16.49 3.36
N LYS A 40 8.17 -17.22 2.64
CA LYS A 40 7.53 -16.73 1.42
C LYS A 40 6.18 -17.35 1.14
N GLY A 41 5.36 -16.60 0.42
CA GLY A 41 4.10 -17.08 -0.08
C GLY A 41 3.21 -15.93 -0.52
N ASP A 42 1.90 -16.15 -0.41
CA ASP A 42 0.88 -15.26 -0.94
C ASP A 42 0.14 -14.54 0.19
N PHE A 43 -0.38 -13.36 -0.10
CA PHE A 43 -1.30 -12.66 0.78
C PHE A 43 -2.48 -12.09 0.02
N ASN A 44 -3.56 -11.84 0.75
CA ASN A 44 -4.66 -10.99 0.29
C ASN A 44 -5.19 -10.19 1.47
N PHE A 45 -5.64 -8.95 1.21
CA PHE A 45 -6.35 -8.15 2.20
C PHE A 45 -7.42 -7.29 1.54
N VAL A 46 -8.37 -6.84 2.35
CA VAL A 46 -9.41 -5.89 1.97
C VAL A 46 -9.21 -4.60 2.74
N VAL A 47 -9.21 -3.48 2.04
CA VAL A 47 -9.32 -2.14 2.62
C VAL A 47 -10.79 -1.74 2.59
N ALA A 48 -11.36 -1.51 3.77
CA ALA A 48 -12.73 -1.03 3.93
C ALA A 48 -12.80 0.50 3.77
N SER A 49 -14.03 1.03 3.69
CA SER A 49 -14.27 2.47 3.46
C SER A 49 -13.82 3.39 4.59
N ASP A 50 -13.62 2.85 5.79
CA ASP A 50 -13.06 3.55 6.95
C ASP A 50 -11.53 3.42 7.04
N GLY A 51 -10.88 2.85 6.02
CA GLY A 51 -9.44 2.60 6.00
C GLY A 51 -9.02 1.32 6.71
N LYS A 52 -9.94 0.59 7.37
CA LYS A 52 -9.60 -0.66 8.05
C LYS A 52 -9.12 -1.71 7.06
N LEU A 53 -7.99 -2.34 7.37
CA LEU A 53 -7.42 -3.44 6.62
C LEU A 53 -7.66 -4.77 7.35
N THR A 54 -8.16 -5.76 6.62
CA THR A 54 -8.26 -7.15 7.10
C THR A 54 -7.87 -8.13 6.00
N GLY A 55 -7.03 -9.11 6.31
CA GLY A 55 -6.52 -10.06 5.32
C GLY A 55 -5.86 -11.29 5.92
N THR A 56 -5.18 -12.04 5.07
CA THR A 56 -4.43 -13.24 5.42
C THR A 56 -3.14 -13.36 4.62
N MET A 57 -2.13 -13.99 5.22
CA MET A 57 -0.91 -14.47 4.56
C MET A 57 -0.86 -16.00 4.64
N HIS A 58 -0.35 -16.63 3.59
CA HIS A 58 -0.14 -18.07 3.52
C HIS A 58 1.30 -18.39 3.13
N SER A 59 2.02 -19.15 3.96
CA SER A 59 3.37 -19.62 3.65
C SER A 59 3.32 -20.83 2.74
N THR A 60 3.91 -20.69 1.55
CA THR A 60 4.07 -21.78 0.58
C THR A 60 5.20 -22.75 0.95
N VAL A 61 6.04 -22.39 1.94
CA VAL A 61 7.17 -23.22 2.39
C VAL A 61 6.79 -24.04 3.61
N LYS A 62 5.96 -23.50 4.49
CA LYS A 62 5.64 -24.09 5.80
C LYS A 62 4.17 -24.49 5.95
N ASP A 63 3.33 -24.15 4.98
CA ASP A 63 1.88 -24.41 5.01
C ASP A 63 1.19 -23.76 6.23
N GLU A 64 1.71 -22.60 6.64
CA GLU A 64 1.22 -21.82 7.79
C GLU A 64 0.34 -20.66 7.29
N ASN A 65 -0.69 -20.32 8.06
CA ASN A 65 -1.58 -19.20 7.75
C ASN A 65 -1.54 -18.16 8.87
N TYR A 66 -1.54 -16.89 8.49
CA TYR A 66 -1.55 -15.75 9.40
C TYR A 66 -2.66 -14.78 9.03
N VAL A 67 -3.27 -14.15 10.03
CA VAL A 67 -4.22 -13.04 9.82
C VAL A 67 -3.45 -11.72 9.77
N ILE A 68 -3.89 -10.80 8.91
CA ILE A 68 -3.44 -9.41 8.87
C ILE A 68 -4.59 -8.53 9.32
N THR A 69 -4.36 -7.65 10.29
CA THR A 69 -5.29 -6.56 10.64
C THR A 69 -4.56 -5.25 10.75
N GLY A 70 -5.14 -4.16 10.26
CA GLY A 70 -4.44 -2.87 10.23
C GLY A 70 -5.31 -1.73 9.73
N ASN A 71 -4.65 -0.67 9.24
CA ASN A 71 -5.27 0.47 8.60
C ASN A 71 -4.44 0.96 7.41
N VAL A 72 -5.13 1.60 6.46
CA VAL A 72 -4.57 2.35 5.34
C VAL A 72 -5.02 3.80 5.45
N THR A 73 -4.09 4.74 5.31
CA THR A 73 -4.39 6.18 5.30
C THR A 73 -4.91 6.65 3.94
N ASP A 74 -5.39 7.89 3.88
CA ASP A 74 -5.68 8.56 2.61
C ASP A 74 -4.42 8.84 1.78
N THR A 75 -3.21 8.73 2.30
CA THR A 75 -1.96 8.80 1.51
C THR A 75 -1.50 7.44 0.99
N GLY A 76 -2.19 6.35 1.37
CA GLY A 76 -1.84 4.98 1.01
C GLY A 76 -0.83 4.33 1.95
N ASP A 77 -0.49 4.97 3.08
CA ASP A 77 0.37 4.37 4.09
C ASP A 77 -0.38 3.25 4.81
N LEU A 78 0.23 2.07 4.85
CA LEU A 78 -0.32 0.85 5.40
C LEU A 78 0.43 0.49 6.67
N THR A 79 -0.30 0.29 7.76
CA THR A 79 0.23 -0.28 9.00
C THR A 79 -0.68 -1.41 9.48
N GLY A 80 -0.09 -2.50 9.94
CA GLY A 80 -0.82 -3.70 10.31
C GLY A 80 0.00 -4.65 11.15
N VAL A 81 -0.70 -5.65 11.65
CA VAL A 81 -0.18 -6.65 12.58
C VAL A 81 -0.48 -8.03 12.02
N ILE A 82 0.47 -8.95 12.19
CA ILE A 82 0.40 -10.34 11.75
C ILE A 82 0.14 -11.25 12.95
N GLY A 83 -0.87 -12.11 12.83
CA GLY A 83 -1.14 -13.22 13.76
C GLY A 83 -2.02 -12.89 14.98
N THR A 84 -2.31 -13.95 15.74
CA THR A 84 -2.96 -13.92 17.07
C THR A 84 -2.33 -15.01 17.96
N PRO A 85 -1.57 -14.68 19.02
CA PRO A 85 -1.26 -13.33 19.50
C PRO A 85 -0.45 -12.51 18.49
N SER A 86 -0.65 -11.19 18.57
CA SER A 86 -0.16 -10.16 17.66
C SER A 86 1.34 -9.89 17.84
N ASP A 87 2.19 -10.74 17.27
CA ASP A 87 3.65 -10.70 17.43
C ASP A 87 4.42 -10.39 16.13
N GLY A 88 3.69 -10.01 15.07
CA GLY A 88 4.28 -9.56 13.81
C GLY A 88 3.73 -8.23 13.34
N ASP A 89 4.49 -7.58 12.47
CA ASP A 89 4.22 -6.28 11.87
C ASP A 89 4.15 -6.42 10.35
N PHE A 90 3.23 -5.68 9.73
CA PHE A 90 3.03 -5.62 8.29
C PHE A 90 2.82 -4.16 7.89
N HIS A 91 3.77 -3.58 7.16
CA HIS A 91 3.75 -2.16 6.79
C HIS A 91 4.11 -1.96 5.33
N GLY A 92 3.74 -0.81 4.76
CA GLY A 92 4.15 -0.42 3.42
C GLY A 92 3.33 0.73 2.87
N THR A 93 3.32 0.88 1.56
CA THR A 93 2.59 1.95 0.87
C THR A 93 1.87 1.40 -0.35
N LEU A 94 0.66 1.90 -0.61
CA LEU A 94 -0.15 1.63 -1.79
C LEU A 94 -0.15 2.86 -2.73
N THR A 95 -0.06 2.64 -4.03
CA THR A 95 -0.07 3.69 -5.05
C THR A 95 -1.41 3.76 -5.77
N ARG A 96 -1.93 4.97 -5.97
CA ARG A 96 -3.23 5.21 -6.63
C ARG A 96 -3.18 4.89 -8.12
N GLU A 97 -2.16 5.44 -8.80
CA GLU A 97 -2.05 5.42 -10.26
C GLU A 97 -1.80 4.01 -10.79
N GLU A 98 -0.79 3.34 -10.23
CA GLU A 98 -0.37 2.01 -10.70
C GLU A 98 -1.19 0.89 -10.04
N LYS A 99 -1.94 1.21 -8.98
CA LYS A 99 -2.64 0.23 -8.14
C LYS A 99 -1.71 -0.88 -7.64
N LYS A 100 -0.49 -0.48 -7.26
CA LYS A 100 0.57 -1.35 -6.74
C LYS A 100 0.81 -1.04 -5.28
N GLY A 101 1.38 -2.00 -4.55
CA GLY A 101 1.81 -1.82 -3.19
C GLY A 101 3.11 -2.56 -2.93
N SER A 102 3.89 -2.05 -1.98
CA SER A 102 5.08 -2.74 -1.50
C SER A 102 5.40 -2.34 -0.07
N GLY A 103 6.16 -3.18 0.62
CA GLY A 103 6.53 -2.92 2.00
C GLY A 103 7.31 -4.04 2.66
N GLY A 104 7.32 -4.01 3.99
CA GLY A 104 8.04 -4.94 4.85
C GLY A 104 7.08 -5.72 5.75
N TRP A 105 7.58 -6.86 6.24
CA TRP A 105 6.91 -7.64 7.27
C TRP A 105 7.92 -8.21 8.25
N THR A 106 7.48 -8.39 9.49
CA THR A 106 8.23 -9.11 10.53
C THR A 106 7.28 -9.99 11.33
N ASN A 107 7.78 -11.08 11.89
CA ASN A 107 7.05 -11.90 12.84
C ASN A 107 8.03 -12.49 13.88
N SER A 108 7.83 -12.15 15.14
CA SER A 108 8.70 -12.60 16.23
C SER A 108 8.44 -14.05 16.65
N VAL A 109 7.28 -14.62 16.25
CA VAL A 109 6.86 -15.98 16.60
C VAL A 109 6.51 -16.77 15.32
N PRO A 110 7.12 -17.95 15.11
CA PRO A 110 8.03 -18.67 16.00
C PRO A 110 9.47 -18.13 15.95
N THR A 111 10.29 -18.50 16.94
CA THR A 111 11.72 -18.18 16.99
C THR A 111 12.53 -19.16 16.11
N PRO A 112 13.54 -18.71 15.32
CA PRO A 112 14.02 -17.33 15.19
C PRO A 112 13.02 -16.41 14.48
N ALA A 113 13.05 -15.12 14.84
CA ALA A 113 12.21 -14.11 14.23
C ALA A 113 12.37 -14.11 12.71
N ARG A 114 11.24 -13.90 12.04
CA ARG A 114 11.12 -13.90 10.59
C ARG A 114 10.88 -12.48 10.11
N ALA A 115 11.42 -12.15 8.95
CA ALA A 115 11.22 -10.87 8.29
C ALA A 115 11.38 -11.00 6.79
N GLY A 116 10.93 -9.97 6.08
CA GLY A 116 11.12 -9.84 4.66
C GLY A 116 10.37 -8.67 4.05
N THR A 117 10.12 -8.76 2.74
CA THR A 117 9.42 -7.74 1.96
C THR A 117 8.21 -8.33 1.26
N TRP A 118 7.30 -7.47 0.82
CA TRP A 118 6.14 -7.87 0.03
C TRP A 118 5.89 -6.90 -1.12
N THR A 119 5.21 -7.41 -2.14
CA THR A 119 4.67 -6.62 -3.26
C THR A 119 3.27 -7.11 -3.58
N GLY A 120 2.39 -6.21 -4.02
CA GLY A 120 1.02 -6.55 -4.37
C GLY A 120 0.37 -5.58 -5.33
N GLU A 121 -0.84 -5.92 -5.74
CA GLU A 121 -1.67 -5.12 -6.61
C GLU A 121 -3.14 -5.17 -6.20
N LYS A 122 -3.88 -4.13 -6.56
CA LYS A 122 -5.32 -4.11 -6.38
C LYS A 122 -5.97 -5.04 -7.40
N ASN A 123 -6.86 -5.90 -6.94
CA ASN A 123 -7.63 -6.77 -7.83
C ASN A 123 -8.50 -5.92 -8.76
N LYS A 124 -8.65 -6.38 -10.01
CA LYS A 124 -9.43 -5.67 -11.05
C LYS A 124 -10.92 -5.71 -10.81
#